data_AF-A0A4V1E8G8-F1
#
_entry.id   AF-A0A4V1E8G8-F1
#
_cell.length_a   1.000
_cell.length_b   1.000
_cell.length_c   1.000
_cell.angle_alpha   90.00
_cell.angle_beta   90.00
_cell.angle_gamma   90.00
#
_symmetry.space_group_name_H-M   'P 1'
#
loop_
_entity.id
_entity.type
_entity.pdbx_description
1 polymer ?
#
loop_
_entity_poly.entity_id
_entity_poly.type
_entity_poly.pdbx_seq_one_letter_code
_entity_poly.pdbx_strand_id
1 'polypeptide(L)'
;MTLQDLLSDPRQFSRILYEKMKGIQVGIEDLAFYEFCYGLDNLIPPEGSWAAVELDSKEDIERRIQQRDFYIGIQLRPRKGDKIVLDETIARLTRMLLVGLLSEAYPEAWLRQRFYFDVRGFYFLPRTVYYNAEILAHFDGQPYRAFEQKQSGFDHHQGIGYRSFQAANKEVDQAFLDCLLKLIAFKGTPMLLTLAGPTAAGKTEIVERLSAAFRSAGMRISSIAMDDFLIDNDYREENRIDAMGKEAFHFDIFMRSLNRLLAGQRISIPKYLSGISSHDPQGNLKAGVHP
;
A
#
# COMPACT_ATOMS: atom_id res chain seq x y z
N MET A 1 2.57 -26.07 -33.66
CA MET A 1 3.47 -25.77 -32.54
C MET A 1 2.68 -25.98 -31.28
N THR A 2 3.15 -26.81 -30.35
CA THR A 2 2.44 -27.09 -29.11
C THR A 2 2.63 -25.94 -28.11
N LEU A 3 1.78 -25.85 -27.08
CA LEU A 3 1.97 -24.90 -25.98
C LEU A 3 3.34 -25.12 -25.30
N GLN A 4 3.77 -26.37 -25.19
CA GLN A 4 5.05 -26.71 -24.57
C GLN A 4 6.25 -26.23 -25.39
N ASP A 5 6.17 -26.30 -26.72
CA ASP A 5 7.18 -25.72 -27.61
C ASP A 5 7.24 -24.19 -27.45
N LEU A 6 6.07 -23.54 -27.36
CA LEU A 6 5.97 -22.09 -27.19
C LEU A 6 6.58 -21.61 -25.87
N LEU A 7 6.28 -22.30 -24.76
CA LEU A 7 6.82 -21.97 -23.44
C LEU A 7 8.32 -22.26 -23.31
N SER A 8 8.87 -23.09 -24.21
CA SER A 8 10.29 -23.44 -24.24
C SER A 8 11.11 -22.53 -25.16
N ASP A 9 10.48 -21.67 -25.97
CA ASP A 9 11.13 -20.61 -26.76
C ASP A 9 10.93 -19.24 -26.08
N PRO A 10 11.93 -18.72 -25.34
CA PRO A 10 11.79 -17.44 -24.62
C PRO A 10 11.47 -16.26 -25.52
N ARG A 11 11.96 -16.26 -26.77
CA ARG A 11 11.75 -15.15 -27.70
C ARG A 11 10.33 -15.16 -28.24
N GLN A 12 9.84 -16.34 -28.62
CA GLN A 12 8.48 -16.48 -29.11
C GLN A 12 7.45 -16.28 -28.00
N PHE A 13 7.71 -16.85 -26.81
CA PHE A 13 6.94 -16.59 -25.59
C PHE A 13 6.78 -15.09 -25.36
N SER A 14 7.91 -14.36 -25.27
CA SER A 14 7.90 -12.92 -25.00
C SER A 14 7.14 -12.13 -26.05
N ARG A 15 7.24 -12.53 -27.33
CA ARG A 15 6.54 -11.84 -28.43
C ARG A 15 5.03 -12.02 -28.41
N ILE A 16 4.53 -13.22 -28.09
CA ILE A 16 3.09 -13.45 -27.94
C ILE A 16 2.57 -12.79 -26.67
N LEU A 17 3.33 -12.90 -25.57
CA LEU A 17 2.97 -12.28 -24.30
C LEU A 17 2.90 -10.75 -24.43
N TYR A 18 3.84 -10.13 -25.16
CA TYR A 18 3.84 -8.70 -25.42
C TYR A 18 2.52 -8.21 -26.04
N GLU A 19 2.01 -8.93 -27.04
CA GLU A 19 0.72 -8.58 -27.67
C GLU A 19 -0.47 -8.82 -26.72
N LYS A 20 -0.48 -9.93 -25.98
CA LYS A 20 -1.56 -10.19 -24.99
C LYS A 20 -1.56 -9.19 -23.83
N MET A 21 -0.39 -8.72 -23.40
CA MET A 21 -0.26 -7.79 -22.27
C MET A 21 -0.82 -6.39 -22.56
N LYS A 22 -0.93 -5.98 -23.83
CA LYS A 22 -1.60 -4.71 -24.21
C LYS A 22 -3.08 -4.70 -23.82
N GLY A 23 -3.76 -5.84 -23.83
CA GLY A 23 -5.13 -5.99 -23.34
C GLY A 23 -5.25 -5.88 -21.82
N ILE A 24 -4.17 -6.20 -21.09
CA ILE A 24 -4.12 -6.13 -19.63
C ILE A 24 -3.81 -4.71 -19.14
N GLN A 25 -2.83 -4.06 -19.76
CA GLN A 25 -2.34 -2.75 -19.37
C GLN A 25 -1.91 -1.97 -20.62
N VAL A 26 -2.59 -0.85 -20.88
CA VAL A 26 -2.42 -0.07 -22.11
C VAL A 26 -1.04 0.58 -22.21
N GLY A 27 -0.41 0.93 -21.08
CA GLY A 27 0.95 1.47 -21.05
C GLY A 27 2.04 0.51 -21.57
N ILE A 28 1.70 -0.75 -21.87
CA ILE A 28 2.58 -1.69 -22.58
C ILE A 28 2.74 -1.29 -24.05
N GLU A 29 1.75 -0.63 -24.66
CA GLU A 29 1.82 -0.17 -26.06
C GLU A 29 2.92 0.88 -26.28
N ASP A 30 3.29 1.61 -25.22
CA ASP A 30 4.33 2.63 -25.26
C ASP A 30 5.75 2.05 -25.15
N LEU A 31 5.88 0.77 -24.79
CA LEU A 31 7.17 0.09 -24.69
C LEU A 31 7.59 -0.44 -26.06
N ALA A 32 8.86 -0.27 -26.43
CA ALA A 32 9.42 -1.08 -27.49
C ALA A 32 9.49 -2.56 -27.04
N PHE A 33 9.38 -3.50 -27.98
CA PHE A 33 9.44 -4.93 -27.65
C PHE A 33 10.68 -5.32 -26.83
N TYR A 34 11.83 -4.71 -27.09
CA TYR A 34 13.04 -4.99 -26.30
C TYR A 34 12.96 -4.47 -24.86
N GLU A 35 12.24 -3.38 -24.60
CA GLU A 35 12.02 -2.84 -23.26
C GLU A 35 11.07 -3.73 -22.47
N PHE A 36 10.04 -4.25 -23.13
CA PHE A 36 9.18 -5.29 -22.56
C PHE A 36 9.98 -6.55 -22.19
N CYS A 37 10.86 -7.02 -23.08
CA CYS A 37 11.76 -8.14 -22.77
C CYS A 37 12.68 -7.83 -21.58
N TYR A 38 13.23 -6.62 -21.49
CA TYR A 38 14.06 -6.21 -20.35
C TYR A 38 13.27 -6.25 -19.02
N GLY A 39 12.00 -5.85 -19.03
CA GLY A 39 11.12 -6.01 -17.87
C GLY A 39 10.96 -7.47 -17.42
N LEU A 40 10.93 -8.41 -18.36
CA LEU A 40 10.83 -9.84 -18.08
C LEU A 40 12.10 -10.45 -17.47
N ASP A 41 13.27 -9.83 -17.62
CA ASP A 41 14.55 -10.41 -17.18
C ASP A 41 14.55 -10.78 -15.70
N ASN A 42 13.91 -9.97 -14.85
CA ASN A 42 13.79 -10.24 -13.41
C ASN A 42 12.77 -11.35 -13.07
N LEU A 43 11.96 -11.75 -14.05
CA LEU A 43 10.90 -12.75 -13.90
C LEU A 43 11.24 -14.07 -14.59
N ILE A 44 12.35 -14.18 -15.32
CA ILE A 44 12.74 -15.46 -15.94
C ILE A 44 12.83 -16.53 -14.84
N PRO A 45 12.18 -17.71 -15.02
CA PRO A 45 12.26 -18.80 -14.05
C PRO A 45 13.71 -19.22 -13.80
N PRO A 46 14.07 -19.64 -12.57
CA PRO A 46 15.43 -20.11 -12.27
C PRO A 46 15.92 -21.23 -13.19
N GLU A 47 15.00 -22.08 -13.67
CA GLU A 47 15.26 -23.17 -14.60
C GLU A 47 15.49 -22.68 -16.05
N GLY A 48 15.30 -21.39 -16.31
CA GLY A 48 15.48 -20.75 -17.62
C GLY A 48 14.36 -20.98 -18.61
N SER A 49 13.30 -21.70 -18.24
CA SER A 49 12.18 -22.05 -19.12
C SER A 49 10.83 -21.71 -18.50
N TRP A 50 9.98 -21.01 -19.26
CA TRP A 50 8.59 -20.71 -18.87
C TRP A 50 7.71 -21.96 -18.82
N ALA A 51 8.14 -23.07 -19.43
CA ALA A 51 7.44 -24.34 -19.36
C ALA A 51 7.49 -24.98 -17.96
N ALA A 52 8.43 -24.57 -17.11
CA ALA A 52 8.54 -25.04 -15.72
C ALA A 52 7.57 -24.32 -14.76
N VAL A 53 6.87 -23.27 -15.21
CA VAL A 53 5.94 -22.52 -14.36
C VAL A 53 4.66 -23.32 -14.17
N GLU A 54 4.44 -23.75 -12.93
CA GLU A 54 3.22 -24.43 -12.52
C GLU A 54 2.06 -23.43 -12.36
N LEU A 55 0.89 -23.83 -12.86
CA LEU A 55 -0.34 -23.04 -12.79
C LEU A 55 -1.25 -23.55 -11.67
N ASP A 56 -1.49 -22.72 -10.68
CA ASP A 56 -2.51 -22.99 -9.66
C ASP A 56 -3.92 -22.76 -10.24
N SER A 57 -4.95 -23.35 -9.62
CA SER A 57 -6.34 -23.04 -9.99
C SER A 57 -6.68 -21.58 -9.66
N LYS A 58 -7.63 -20.99 -10.38
CA LYS A 58 -8.09 -19.61 -10.11
C LYS A 58 -8.63 -19.49 -8.68
N GLU A 59 -9.34 -20.51 -8.22
CA GLU A 59 -9.94 -20.58 -6.89
C GLU A 59 -8.86 -20.59 -5.79
N ASP A 60 -7.75 -21.31 -6.00
CA ASP A 60 -6.63 -21.33 -5.05
C ASP A 60 -5.88 -20.00 -5.03
N ILE A 61 -5.70 -19.38 -6.19
CA ILE A 61 -5.10 -18.03 -6.30
C ILE A 61 -5.96 -17.02 -5.53
N GLU A 62 -7.28 -17.00 -5.80
CA GLU A 62 -8.22 -16.10 -5.14
C GLU A 62 -8.24 -16.31 -3.62
N ARG A 63 -8.23 -17.57 -3.16
CA ARG A 63 -8.17 -17.89 -1.73
C ARG A 63 -6.87 -17.36 -1.11
N ARG A 64 -5.73 -17.54 -1.78
CA ARG A 64 -4.41 -17.16 -1.30
C ARG A 64 -4.27 -15.65 -1.15
N ILE A 65 -4.67 -14.87 -2.16
CA ILE A 65 -4.56 -13.40 -2.13
C ILE A 65 -5.56 -12.75 -1.14
N GLN A 66 -6.47 -13.52 -0.55
CA GLN A 66 -7.35 -13.06 0.54
C GLN A 66 -6.78 -13.36 1.93
N GLN A 67 -5.71 -14.16 2.04
CA GLN A 67 -5.11 -14.47 3.33
C GLN A 67 -4.14 -13.36 3.75
N ARG A 68 -4.21 -12.95 5.02
CA ARG A 68 -3.26 -11.97 5.59
C ARG A 68 -1.82 -12.48 5.52
N ASP A 69 -1.61 -13.77 5.77
CA ASP A 69 -0.28 -14.40 5.80
C ASP A 69 0.43 -14.34 4.45
N PHE A 70 -0.33 -14.34 3.34
CA PHE A 70 0.23 -14.13 2.01
C PHE A 70 0.98 -12.79 1.91
N TYR A 71 0.44 -11.73 2.52
CA TYR A 71 1.06 -10.40 2.48
C TYR A 71 2.13 -10.20 3.55
N ILE A 72 1.96 -10.79 4.74
CA ILE A 72 2.96 -10.71 5.82
C ILE A 72 4.30 -11.30 5.38
N GLY A 73 4.27 -12.38 4.59
CA GLY A 73 5.49 -13.04 4.11
C GLY A 73 6.27 -12.27 3.04
N ILE A 74 5.71 -11.21 2.45
CA ILE A 74 6.33 -10.46 1.36
C ILE A 74 7.45 -9.56 1.89
N GLN A 75 8.65 -9.74 1.35
CA GLN A 75 9.79 -8.88 1.65
C GLN A 75 9.82 -7.66 0.73
N LEU A 76 10.01 -6.46 1.29
CA LEU A 76 10.03 -5.22 0.48
C LEU A 76 11.33 -5.02 -0.31
N ARG A 77 12.46 -5.54 0.19
CA ARG A 77 13.79 -5.40 -0.44
C ARG A 77 14.64 -6.67 -0.24
N PRO A 78 14.17 -7.84 -0.69
CA PRO A 78 14.96 -9.05 -0.60
C PRO A 78 16.23 -8.89 -1.44
N ARG A 79 17.33 -9.50 -0.99
CA ARG A 79 18.62 -9.43 -1.67
C ARG A 79 19.09 -10.81 -2.07
N LYS A 80 19.65 -10.92 -3.28
CA LYS A 80 20.36 -12.11 -3.77
C LYS A 80 21.79 -11.68 -4.13
N GLY A 81 22.74 -11.99 -3.26
CA GLY A 81 24.05 -11.36 -3.28
C GLY A 81 23.92 -9.85 -3.07
N ASP A 82 24.59 -9.04 -3.89
CA ASP A 82 24.59 -7.59 -3.75
C ASP A 82 23.35 -6.89 -4.36
N LYS A 83 22.54 -7.62 -5.13
CA LYS A 83 21.38 -7.06 -5.85
C LYS A 83 20.10 -7.18 -5.05
N ILE A 84 19.30 -6.10 -5.04
CA ILE A 84 17.90 -6.16 -4.63
C ILE A 84 17.12 -6.84 -5.74
N VAL A 85 16.28 -7.81 -5.38
CA VAL A 85 15.45 -8.58 -6.31
C VAL A 85 13.97 -8.44 -5.92
N LEU A 86 13.08 -8.89 -6.81
CA LEU A 86 11.66 -9.01 -6.49
C LEU A 86 11.46 -10.14 -5.47
N ASP A 87 10.52 -9.98 -4.54
CA ASP A 87 10.13 -11.05 -3.61
C ASP A 87 9.65 -12.28 -4.38
N GLU A 88 10.07 -13.47 -3.95
CA GLU A 88 9.79 -14.70 -4.68
C GLU A 88 8.28 -15.03 -4.70
N THR A 89 7.52 -14.61 -3.70
CA THR A 89 6.06 -14.76 -3.69
C THR A 89 5.43 -13.92 -4.80
N ILE A 90 5.88 -12.67 -4.97
CA ILE A 90 5.40 -11.77 -6.03
C ILE A 90 5.90 -12.26 -7.40
N ALA A 91 7.16 -12.68 -7.49
CA ALA A 91 7.76 -13.18 -8.72
C ALA A 91 7.05 -14.44 -9.22
N ARG A 92 6.83 -15.44 -8.34
CA ARG A 92 6.07 -16.65 -8.65
C ARG A 92 4.65 -16.33 -9.09
N LEU A 93 3.92 -15.50 -8.33
CA LEU A 93 2.57 -15.09 -8.71
C LEU A 93 2.57 -14.44 -10.10
N THR A 94 3.49 -13.51 -10.35
CA THR A 94 3.58 -12.81 -11.63
C THR A 94 3.88 -13.77 -12.77
N ARG A 95 4.88 -14.66 -12.63
CA ARG A 95 5.21 -15.68 -13.63
C ARG A 95 3.99 -16.55 -13.98
N MET A 96 3.31 -17.04 -12.95
CA MET A 96 2.11 -17.87 -13.09
C MET A 96 1.02 -17.13 -13.86
N LEU A 97 0.74 -15.86 -13.52
CA LEU A 97 -0.29 -15.08 -14.22
C LEU A 97 0.10 -14.79 -15.68
N LEU A 98 1.37 -14.51 -15.98
CA LEU A 98 1.85 -14.32 -17.36
C LEU A 98 1.72 -15.60 -18.20
N VAL A 99 2.14 -16.75 -17.66
CA VAL A 99 2.03 -18.05 -18.34
C VAL A 99 0.57 -18.45 -18.49
N GLY A 100 -0.27 -18.22 -17.48
CA GLY A 100 -1.69 -18.52 -17.55
C GLY A 100 -2.47 -17.62 -18.52
N LEU A 101 -2.07 -16.35 -18.67
CA LEU A 101 -2.60 -15.46 -19.73
C LEU A 101 -2.26 -15.99 -21.13
N LEU A 102 -0.99 -16.35 -21.34
CA LEU A 102 -0.51 -16.82 -22.63
C LEU A 102 -1.09 -18.17 -23.02
N SER A 103 -1.18 -19.10 -22.07
CA SER A 103 -1.79 -20.43 -22.24
C SER A 103 -3.32 -20.44 -22.21
N GLU A 104 -3.94 -19.28 -21.96
CA GLU A 104 -5.40 -19.10 -21.85
C GLU A 104 -6.07 -19.83 -20.68
N ALA A 105 -5.28 -20.42 -19.78
CA ALA A 105 -5.76 -20.94 -18.51
C ALA A 105 -6.39 -19.84 -17.64
N TYR A 106 -5.91 -18.61 -17.75
CA TYR A 106 -6.44 -17.43 -17.08
C TYR A 106 -6.99 -16.44 -18.12
N PRO A 107 -8.33 -16.34 -18.25
CA PRO A 107 -8.94 -15.38 -19.16
C PRO A 107 -8.56 -13.94 -18.81
N GLU A 108 -8.37 -13.10 -19.82
CA GLU A 108 -8.02 -11.68 -19.66
C GLU A 108 -9.00 -10.95 -18.73
N ALA A 109 -10.31 -11.18 -18.91
CA ALA A 109 -11.35 -10.58 -18.08
C ALA A 109 -11.19 -10.92 -16.59
N TRP A 110 -10.83 -12.17 -16.28
CA TRP A 110 -10.59 -12.60 -14.91
C TRP A 110 -9.32 -11.93 -14.34
N LEU A 111 -8.24 -11.89 -15.11
CA LEU A 111 -7.00 -11.21 -14.70
C LEU A 111 -7.24 -9.72 -14.42
N ARG A 112 -7.93 -9.01 -15.32
CA ARG A 112 -8.24 -7.58 -15.14
C ARG A 112 -9.15 -7.32 -13.95
N GLN A 113 -10.07 -8.23 -13.65
CA GLN A 113 -10.95 -8.14 -12.48
C GLN A 113 -10.19 -8.35 -11.16
N ARG A 114 -9.20 -9.25 -11.13
CA ARG A 114 -8.52 -9.66 -9.89
C ARG A 114 -7.18 -8.95 -9.67
N PHE A 115 -6.52 -8.47 -10.72
CA PHE A 115 -5.18 -7.91 -10.67
C PHE A 115 -5.07 -6.63 -11.51
N TYR A 116 -4.06 -5.83 -11.20
CA TYR A 116 -3.53 -4.82 -12.11
C TYR A 116 -2.04 -5.09 -12.33
N PHE A 117 -1.55 -4.74 -13.52
CA PHE A 117 -0.13 -4.84 -13.84
C PHE A 117 0.52 -3.47 -13.69
N ASP A 118 1.52 -3.37 -12.83
CA ASP A 118 2.33 -2.16 -12.70
C ASP A 118 3.50 -2.22 -13.69
N VAL A 119 3.48 -1.37 -14.71
CA VAL A 119 4.51 -1.38 -15.77
C VAL A 119 5.89 -1.02 -15.22
N ARG A 120 5.95 -0.20 -14.17
CA ARG A 120 7.19 0.33 -13.59
C ARG A 120 7.93 -0.70 -12.76
N GLY A 121 7.20 -1.45 -11.94
CA GLY A 121 7.72 -2.60 -11.21
C GLY A 121 7.80 -3.87 -12.05
N PHE A 122 7.02 -3.92 -13.14
CA PHE A 122 6.86 -5.06 -14.03
C PHE A 122 6.35 -6.31 -13.30
N TYR A 123 5.28 -6.15 -12.50
CA TYR A 123 4.65 -7.26 -11.78
C TYR A 123 3.15 -7.05 -11.58
N PHE A 124 2.44 -8.14 -11.26
CA PHE A 124 1.02 -8.10 -10.93
C PHE A 124 0.79 -7.79 -9.45
N LEU A 125 -0.22 -6.96 -9.19
CA LEU A 125 -0.69 -6.63 -7.86
C LEU A 125 -2.16 -7.04 -7.72
N PRO A 126 -2.54 -7.74 -6.63
CA PRO A 126 -3.94 -8.01 -6.34
C PRO A 126 -4.74 -6.71 -6.25
N ARG A 127 -5.93 -6.68 -6.86
CA ARG A 127 -6.87 -5.56 -6.68
C ARG A 127 -7.52 -5.68 -5.31
N THR A 128 -7.39 -4.63 -4.52
CA THR A 128 -8.11 -4.51 -3.25
C THR A 128 -9.56 -4.11 -3.51
N VAL A 129 -10.50 -4.89 -2.97
CA VAL A 129 -11.93 -4.54 -2.98
C VAL A 129 -12.22 -3.72 -1.72
N TYR A 130 -12.21 -2.40 -1.86
CA TYR A 130 -12.49 -1.48 -0.75
C TYR A 130 -13.98 -1.40 -0.40
N TYR A 131 -14.87 -1.69 -1.35
CA TYR A 131 -16.32 -1.55 -1.19
C TYR A 131 -17.00 -2.89 -1.52
N ASN A 132 -17.29 -3.69 -0.50
CA ASN A 132 -18.09 -4.91 -0.64
C ASN A 132 -19.60 -4.58 -0.51
N ALA A 133 -20.47 -5.58 -0.71
CA ALA A 133 -21.92 -5.39 -0.65
C ALA A 133 -22.40 -4.85 0.71
N GLU A 134 -21.78 -5.28 1.81
CA GLU A 134 -22.12 -4.82 3.16
C GLU A 134 -21.75 -3.36 3.38
N ILE A 135 -20.55 -2.94 2.97
CA ILE A 135 -20.09 -1.55 3.02
C ILE A 135 -20.97 -0.68 2.15
N LEU A 136 -21.28 -1.12 0.92
CA LEU A 136 -22.16 -0.38 0.03
C LEU A 136 -23.56 -0.23 0.64
N ALA A 137 -24.13 -1.30 1.20
CA ALA A 137 -25.43 -1.25 1.87
C ALA A 137 -25.43 -0.29 3.08
N HIS A 138 -24.33 -0.20 3.82
CA HIS A 138 -24.18 0.76 4.93
C HIS A 138 -24.24 2.23 4.47
N PHE A 139 -23.88 2.51 3.22
CA PHE A 139 -23.91 3.84 2.61
C PHE A 139 -25.04 3.98 1.56
N ASP A 140 -26.14 3.24 1.70
CA ASP A 140 -27.30 3.26 0.79
C ASP A 140 -26.96 2.99 -0.69
N GLY A 141 -25.85 2.28 -0.94
CA GLY A 141 -25.40 1.84 -2.25
C GLY A 141 -24.80 2.94 -3.15
N GLN A 142 -24.74 4.19 -2.68
CA GLN A 142 -24.26 5.32 -3.49
C GLN A 142 -23.21 6.16 -2.74
N PRO A 143 -22.14 6.61 -3.41
CA PRO A 143 -21.17 7.48 -2.77
C PRO A 143 -21.79 8.84 -2.48
N TYR A 144 -21.41 9.45 -1.34
CA TYR A 144 -21.81 10.83 -1.02
C TYR A 144 -21.41 11.84 -2.11
N ARG A 145 -20.22 11.64 -2.71
CA ARG A 145 -19.71 12.37 -3.87
C ARG A 145 -18.84 11.47 -4.71
N ALA A 146 -18.90 11.64 -6.03
CA ALA A 146 -18.01 11.01 -6.99
C ALA A 146 -17.25 12.08 -7.79
N PHE A 147 -16.02 11.76 -8.19
CA PHE A 147 -15.15 12.64 -8.97
C PHE A 147 -14.66 11.88 -10.19
N GLU A 148 -14.29 12.61 -11.24
CA GLU A 148 -13.60 12.04 -12.39
C GLU A 148 -12.27 11.41 -11.95
N GLN A 149 -12.00 10.17 -12.38
CA GLN A 149 -10.77 9.45 -12.06
C GLN A 149 -9.61 9.92 -12.95
N LYS A 150 -9.16 11.16 -12.75
CA LYS A 150 -8.11 11.81 -13.57
C LYS A 150 -6.77 11.07 -13.55
N GLN A 151 -6.55 10.19 -12.58
CA GLN A 151 -5.37 9.33 -12.48
C GLN A 151 -5.31 8.28 -13.59
N SER A 152 -6.44 7.90 -14.19
CA SER A 152 -6.47 7.01 -15.37
C SER A 152 -5.72 7.61 -16.56
N GLY A 153 -5.59 8.94 -16.63
CA GLY A 153 -4.73 9.60 -17.61
C GLY A 153 -3.24 9.27 -17.47
N PHE A 154 -2.82 8.58 -16.40
CA PHE A 154 -1.44 8.16 -16.20
C PHE A 154 -1.15 6.73 -16.68
N ASP A 155 -2.11 6.02 -17.25
CA ASP A 155 -1.90 4.62 -17.66
C ASP A 155 -0.78 4.47 -18.72
N HIS A 156 -0.53 5.52 -19.51
CA HIS A 156 0.56 5.62 -20.51
C HIS A 156 1.87 6.21 -19.95
N HIS A 157 1.90 6.60 -18.68
CA HIS A 157 3.04 7.33 -18.11
C HIS A 157 3.97 6.40 -17.34
N GLN A 158 5.19 6.21 -17.86
CA GLN A 158 6.24 5.44 -17.18
C GLN A 158 6.81 6.13 -15.92
N GLY A 159 6.63 7.44 -15.80
CA GLY A 159 7.03 8.24 -14.64
C GLY A 159 5.93 9.19 -14.21
N ILE A 160 5.48 9.05 -12.96
CA ILE A 160 4.47 9.93 -12.37
C ILE A 160 5.11 10.71 -11.22
N GLY A 161 5.28 12.01 -11.41
CA GLY A 161 5.73 12.91 -10.35
C GLY A 161 4.60 13.27 -9.39
N TYR A 162 4.97 13.58 -8.13
CA TYR A 162 4.02 14.00 -7.10
C TYR A 162 3.14 15.18 -7.54
N ARG A 163 3.68 16.19 -8.23
CA ARG A 163 2.90 17.36 -8.69
C ARG A 163 1.76 16.97 -9.63
N SER A 164 2.00 16.06 -10.57
CA SER A 164 0.97 15.57 -11.49
C SER A 164 -0.09 14.77 -10.74
N PHE A 165 0.35 13.88 -9.84
CA PHE A 165 -0.57 13.10 -9.01
C PHE A 165 -1.43 13.99 -8.09
N GLN A 166 -0.82 15.00 -7.47
CA GLN A 166 -1.51 16.00 -6.66
C GLN A 166 -2.54 16.80 -7.48
N ALA A 167 -2.18 17.21 -8.70
CA ALA A 167 -3.09 17.91 -9.59
C ALA A 167 -4.32 17.05 -9.95
N ALA A 168 -4.12 15.76 -10.24
CA ALA A 168 -5.21 14.82 -10.51
C ALA A 168 -6.14 14.60 -9.30
N ASN A 169 -5.61 14.71 -8.06
CA ASN A 169 -6.37 14.53 -6.82
C ASN A 169 -6.97 15.82 -6.25
N LYS A 170 -6.73 16.98 -6.87
CA LYS A 170 -7.07 18.30 -6.31
C LYS A 170 -8.53 18.42 -5.86
N GLU A 171 -9.48 17.91 -6.65
CA GLU A 171 -10.91 18.00 -6.33
C GLU A 171 -11.31 17.13 -5.15
N VAL A 172 -10.79 15.89 -5.08
CA VAL A 172 -11.02 14.97 -3.97
C VAL A 172 -10.42 15.55 -2.69
N ASP A 173 -9.20 16.07 -2.77
CA ASP A 173 -8.50 16.68 -1.64
C ASP A 173 -9.23 17.91 -1.10
N GLN A 174 -9.74 18.77 -2.00
CA GLN A 174 -10.53 19.94 -1.60
C GLN A 174 -11.85 19.52 -0.96
N ALA A 175 -12.54 18.54 -1.54
CA ALA A 175 -13.81 18.06 -0.99
C ALA A 175 -13.63 17.43 0.40
N PHE A 176 -12.53 16.69 0.62
CA PHE A 176 -12.18 16.15 1.92
C PHE A 176 -11.98 17.28 2.96
N LEU A 177 -11.20 18.31 2.60
CA LEU A 177 -10.99 19.47 3.46
C LEU A 177 -12.30 20.19 3.79
N ASP A 178 -13.14 20.44 2.79
CA ASP A 178 -14.43 21.11 2.98
C ASP A 178 -15.35 20.31 3.93
N CYS A 179 -15.36 18.98 3.79
CA CYS A 179 -16.09 18.09 4.68
C CYS A 179 -15.59 18.19 6.13
N LEU A 180 -14.26 18.21 6.33
CA LEU A 180 -13.69 18.36 7.68
C LEU A 180 -14.04 19.72 8.30
N LEU A 181 -13.93 20.81 7.54
CA LEU A 181 -14.27 22.15 8.04
C LEU A 181 -15.75 22.25 8.44
N LYS A 182 -16.66 21.66 7.64
CA LYS A 182 -18.09 21.57 7.98
C LYS A 182 -18.33 20.73 9.24
N LEU A 183 -17.63 19.61 9.36
CA LEU A 183 -17.75 18.74 10.53
C LEU A 183 -17.25 19.44 11.79
N ILE A 184 -16.14 20.19 11.72
CA ILE A 184 -15.61 20.98 12.83
C ILE A 184 -16.59 22.08 13.22
N ALA A 185 -17.16 22.81 12.25
CA ALA A 185 -18.16 23.84 12.51
C ALA A 185 -19.42 23.27 13.20
N PHE A 186 -19.81 22.04 12.84
CA PHE A 186 -20.99 21.38 13.41
C PHE A 186 -20.75 20.73 14.77
N LYS A 187 -19.63 20.01 14.94
CA LYS A 187 -19.30 19.25 16.17
C LYS A 187 -18.59 20.10 17.23
N GLY A 188 -17.90 21.16 16.82
CA GLY A 188 -17.02 21.95 17.67
C GLY A 188 -15.64 21.32 17.88
N THR A 189 -14.86 21.94 18.77
CA THR A 189 -13.51 21.53 19.16
C THR A 189 -13.43 21.31 20.67
N PRO A 190 -12.59 20.40 21.19
CA PRO A 190 -11.54 19.64 20.48
C PRO A 190 -12.08 18.50 19.60
N MET A 191 -11.43 18.27 18.46
CA MET A 191 -11.73 17.17 17.55
C MET A 191 -10.47 16.33 17.34
N LEU A 192 -10.61 15.01 17.43
CA LEU A 192 -9.55 14.06 17.12
C LEU A 192 -9.73 13.55 15.69
N LEU A 193 -8.70 13.74 14.85
CA LEU A 193 -8.60 13.15 13.52
C LEU A 193 -7.46 12.12 13.53
N THR A 194 -7.77 10.87 13.21
CA THR A 194 -6.78 9.80 13.12
C THR A 194 -6.45 9.50 11.66
N LEU A 195 -5.16 9.34 11.36
CA LEU A 195 -4.66 8.96 10.04
C LEU A 195 -3.87 7.66 10.16
N ALA A 196 -4.44 6.58 9.65
CA ALA A 196 -3.83 5.26 9.67
C ALA A 196 -3.27 4.89 8.29
N GLY A 197 -2.15 4.19 8.26
CA GLY A 197 -1.50 3.71 7.05
C GLY A 197 -0.04 3.36 7.32
N PRO A 198 0.62 2.58 6.45
CA PRO A 198 2.04 2.26 6.62
C PRO A 198 2.92 3.51 6.47
N THR A 199 4.18 3.41 6.89
CA THR A 199 5.18 4.45 6.63
C THR A 199 5.27 4.72 5.13
N ALA A 200 5.47 5.99 4.75
CA ALA A 200 5.46 6.46 3.36
C ALA A 200 4.11 6.34 2.60
N ALA A 201 2.98 6.11 3.29
CA ALA A 201 1.65 6.12 2.68
C ALA A 201 1.06 7.53 2.42
N GLY A 202 1.86 8.60 2.51
CA GLY A 202 1.37 9.97 2.31
C GLY A 202 0.79 10.66 3.55
N LYS A 203 0.93 10.07 4.75
CA LYS A 203 0.34 10.59 6.00
C LYS A 203 0.89 11.97 6.35
N THR A 204 2.20 12.16 6.24
CA THR A 204 2.89 13.42 6.57
C THR A 204 2.38 14.55 5.67
N GLU A 205 2.24 14.28 4.38
CA GLU A 205 1.75 15.22 3.37
C GLU A 205 0.30 15.61 3.65
N ILE A 206 -0.56 14.66 4.04
CA ILE A 206 -1.93 14.95 4.46
C ILE A 206 -1.93 15.86 5.70
N VAL A 207 -1.12 15.54 6.72
CA VAL A 207 -1.01 16.34 7.96
C VAL A 207 -0.53 17.76 7.67
N GLU A 208 0.50 17.93 6.83
CA GLU A 208 1.03 19.25 6.47
C GLU A 208 -0.02 20.11 5.76
N ARG A 209 -0.72 19.54 4.78
CA ARG A 209 -1.77 20.22 4.03
C ARG A 209 -2.95 20.61 4.92
N LEU A 210 -3.44 19.70 5.75
CA LEU A 210 -4.50 19.99 6.72
C LEU A 210 -4.05 21.07 7.72
N SER A 211 -2.79 21.00 8.17
CA SER A 211 -2.24 21.98 9.09
C SER A 211 -2.21 23.38 8.49
N ALA A 212 -1.79 23.52 7.23
CA ALA A 212 -1.81 24.78 6.52
C ALA A 212 -3.24 25.32 6.36
N ALA A 213 -4.19 24.47 5.95
CA ALA A 213 -5.59 24.85 5.74
C ALA A 213 -6.31 25.27 7.03
N PHE A 214 -6.07 24.56 8.14
CA PHE A 214 -6.67 24.92 9.43
C PHE A 214 -6.06 26.20 9.99
N ARG A 215 -4.75 26.40 9.86
CA ARG A 215 -4.10 27.64 10.29
C ARG A 215 -4.61 28.85 9.48
N SER A 216 -4.79 28.71 8.17
CA SER A 216 -5.35 29.79 7.35
C SER A 216 -6.81 30.10 7.69
N ALA A 217 -7.55 29.11 8.18
CA ALA A 217 -8.90 29.28 8.74
C ALA A 217 -8.92 29.79 10.19
N GLY A 218 -7.76 30.17 10.77
CA GLY A 218 -7.66 30.67 12.15
C GLY A 218 -7.81 29.60 13.24
N MET A 219 -7.77 28.31 12.87
CA MET A 219 -7.89 27.19 13.79
C MET A 219 -6.53 26.76 14.33
N ARG A 220 -6.52 26.17 15.53
CA ARG A 220 -5.34 25.54 16.10
C ARG A 220 -5.36 24.03 15.83
N ILE A 221 -4.22 23.50 15.41
CA ILE A 221 -4.00 22.08 15.15
C ILE A 221 -2.70 21.64 15.81
N SER A 222 -2.71 20.41 16.33
CA SER A 222 -1.53 19.72 16.85
C SER A 222 -1.54 18.29 16.32
N SER A 223 -0.39 17.80 15.86
CA SER A 223 -0.18 16.43 15.43
C SER A 223 0.50 15.63 16.54
N ILE A 224 0.11 14.37 16.70
CA ILE A 224 0.73 13.42 17.62
C ILE A 224 1.10 12.19 16.79
N ALA A 225 2.38 11.81 16.81
CA ALA A 225 2.83 10.58 16.16
C ALA A 225 2.56 9.40 17.10
N MET A 226 2.06 8.29 16.56
CA MET A 226 1.86 7.08 17.37
C MET A 226 3.21 6.46 17.79
N ASP A 227 4.25 6.65 16.97
CA ASP A 227 5.62 6.21 17.23
C ASP A 227 6.18 6.75 18.55
N ASP A 228 5.75 7.94 18.99
CA ASP A 228 6.15 8.50 20.29
C ASP A 228 5.75 7.61 21.47
N PHE A 229 4.73 6.75 21.30
CA PHE A 229 4.25 5.82 22.31
C PHE A 229 4.89 4.44 22.23
N LEU A 230 5.86 4.20 21.33
CA LEU A 230 6.57 2.91 21.29
C LEU A 230 7.34 2.67 22.59
N ILE A 231 7.41 1.39 22.96
CA ILE A 231 8.35 0.90 23.99
C ILE A 231 9.72 0.62 23.36
N ASP A 232 10.75 0.48 24.20
CA ASP A 232 12.14 0.30 23.76
C ASP A 232 12.32 -0.85 22.77
N ASN A 233 13.17 -0.66 21.76
CA ASN A 233 13.50 -1.68 20.75
C ASN A 233 14.04 -2.95 21.40
N ASP A 234 15.06 -2.82 22.23
CA ASP A 234 15.74 -3.95 22.87
C ASP A 234 14.74 -4.80 23.68
N TYR A 235 13.84 -4.14 24.42
CA TYR A 235 12.79 -4.82 25.17
C TYR A 235 11.83 -5.59 24.23
N ARG A 236 11.45 -4.99 23.09
CA ARG A 236 10.59 -5.69 22.11
C ARG A 236 11.29 -6.89 21.50
N GLU A 237 12.57 -6.77 21.16
CA GLU A 237 13.35 -7.86 20.58
C GLU A 237 13.53 -9.03 21.57
N GLU A 238 13.93 -8.73 22.81
CA GLU A 238 14.11 -9.73 23.87
C GLU A 238 12.83 -10.51 24.16
N ASN A 239 11.68 -9.82 24.12
CA ASN A 239 10.37 -10.41 24.41
C ASN A 239 9.60 -10.85 23.15
N ARG A 240 10.22 -10.77 21.96
CA ARG A 240 9.62 -11.13 20.66
C ARG A 240 8.27 -10.43 20.40
N ILE A 241 8.19 -9.15 20.77
CA ILE A 241 7.00 -8.32 20.58
C ILE A 241 6.99 -7.76 19.15
N ASP A 242 5.94 -8.07 18.40
CA ASP A 242 5.70 -7.50 17.07
C ASP A 242 5.50 -5.97 17.18
N ALA A 243 6.27 -5.21 16.41
CA ALA A 243 6.20 -3.76 16.33
C ALA A 243 4.81 -3.23 15.92
N MET A 244 4.00 -4.04 15.25
CA MET A 244 2.65 -3.70 14.82
C MET A 244 1.57 -4.06 15.86
N GLY A 245 1.95 -4.80 16.91
CA GLY A 245 1.06 -5.23 17.99
C GLY A 245 0.74 -4.11 18.97
N LYS A 246 -0.37 -4.25 19.69
CA LYS A 246 -0.75 -3.32 20.77
C LYS A 246 0.31 -3.25 21.87
N GLU A 247 0.97 -4.38 22.09
CA GLU A 247 1.99 -4.64 23.10
C GLU A 247 3.29 -3.87 22.82
N ALA A 248 3.51 -3.40 21.58
CA ALA A 248 4.66 -2.57 21.23
C ALA A 248 4.55 -1.11 21.73
N PHE A 249 3.41 -0.72 22.28
CA PHE A 249 3.12 0.65 22.66
C PHE A 249 2.75 0.78 24.13
N HIS A 250 3.01 1.96 24.70
CA HIS A 250 2.43 2.47 25.93
C HIS A 250 0.93 2.75 25.75
N PHE A 251 0.15 1.71 25.45
CA PHE A 251 -1.24 1.83 25.00
C PHE A 251 -2.14 2.53 26.02
N ASP A 252 -1.94 2.27 27.31
CA ASP A 252 -2.72 2.92 28.36
C ASP A 252 -2.38 4.41 28.51
N ILE A 253 -1.13 4.80 28.25
CA ILE A 253 -0.75 6.22 28.19
C ILE A 253 -1.38 6.86 26.96
N PHE A 254 -1.35 6.18 25.81
CA PHE A 254 -1.98 6.64 24.57
C PHE A 254 -3.48 6.89 24.76
N MET A 255 -4.25 5.91 25.24
CA MET A 255 -5.69 6.05 25.43
C MET A 255 -6.05 7.14 26.45
N ARG A 256 -5.32 7.21 27.58
CA ARG A 256 -5.52 8.29 28.56
C ARG A 256 -5.20 9.67 27.97
N SER A 257 -4.16 9.77 27.14
CA SER A 257 -3.77 11.01 26.46
C SER A 257 -4.87 11.50 25.54
N LEU A 258 -5.43 10.62 24.70
CA LEU A 258 -6.52 10.97 23.78
C LEU A 258 -7.77 11.46 24.53
N ASN A 259 -8.19 10.75 25.57
CA ASN A 259 -9.37 11.12 26.37
C ASN A 259 -9.20 12.49 27.03
N ARG A 260 -8.01 12.78 27.56
CA ARG A 260 -7.71 14.07 28.19
C ARG A 260 -7.66 15.21 27.17
N LEU A 261 -7.10 14.98 25.98
CA LEU A 261 -7.12 15.95 24.89
C LEU A 261 -8.54 16.29 24.45
N LEU A 262 -9.39 15.29 24.31
CA LEU A 262 -10.81 15.47 23.98
C LEU A 262 -11.59 16.18 25.09
N ALA A 263 -11.13 16.12 26.34
CA ALA A 263 -11.65 16.92 27.44
C ALA A 263 -11.04 18.34 27.53
N GLY A 264 -10.22 18.75 26.55
CA GLY A 264 -9.58 20.07 26.52
C GLY A 264 -8.41 20.23 27.51
N GLN A 265 -7.90 19.14 28.06
CA GLN A 265 -6.83 19.17 29.06
C GLN A 265 -5.44 19.18 28.41
N ARG A 266 -4.50 19.87 29.06
CA ARG A 266 -3.08 19.75 28.73
C ARG A 266 -2.56 18.39 29.17
N ILE A 267 -1.78 17.75 28.30
CA ILE A 267 -1.13 16.46 28.56
C ILE A 267 0.38 16.57 28.36
N SER A 268 1.08 15.54 28.83
CA SER A 268 2.46 15.21 28.46
C SER A 268 2.43 13.80 27.89
N ILE A 269 3.18 13.56 26.82
CA ILE A 269 3.22 12.28 26.11
C ILE A 269 4.63 11.70 26.20
N PRO A 270 4.79 10.38 26.04
CA PRO A 270 6.11 9.79 25.86
C PRO A 270 6.80 10.37 24.61
N LYS A 271 8.11 10.22 24.57
CA LYS A 271 8.93 10.62 23.42
C LYS A 271 9.79 9.44 23.03
N TYR A 272 9.82 9.13 21.75
CA TYR A 272 10.58 8.00 21.22
C TYR A 272 11.67 8.48 20.28
N LEU A 273 12.93 8.18 20.60
CA LEU A 273 14.07 8.60 19.81
C LEU A 273 15.07 7.45 19.66
N SER A 274 15.40 7.12 18.41
CA SER A 274 16.45 6.14 18.06
C SER A 274 16.31 4.80 18.79
N GLY A 275 15.09 4.28 18.89
CA GLY A 275 14.83 2.99 19.53
C GLY A 275 14.50 3.07 21.02
N ILE A 276 14.58 4.25 21.64
CA ILE A 276 14.47 4.42 23.09
C ILE A 276 13.27 5.31 23.42
N SER A 277 12.40 4.80 24.29
CA SER A 277 11.27 5.52 24.89
C SER A 277 11.70 6.31 26.13
N SER A 278 11.08 7.46 26.35
CA SER A 278 11.25 8.22 27.60
C SER A 278 10.63 7.54 28.82
N HIS A 279 9.78 6.52 28.61
CA HIS A 279 9.12 5.76 29.67
C HIS A 279 9.62 4.31 29.71
N ASP A 280 9.68 3.72 30.90
CA ASP A 280 9.90 2.28 31.09
C ASP A 280 8.71 1.46 30.56
N PRO A 281 8.83 0.14 30.35
CA PRO A 281 7.73 -0.70 29.85
C PRO A 281 6.45 -0.69 30.72
N GLN A 282 6.54 -0.26 31.99
CA GLN A 282 5.40 -0.11 32.90
C GLN A 282 4.72 1.27 32.75
N GLY A 283 5.27 2.14 31.92
CA GLY A 283 4.74 3.46 31.64
C GLY A 283 5.16 4.53 32.66
N ASN A 284 6.24 4.32 33.42
CA ASN A 284 6.81 5.34 34.30
C ASN A 284 7.90 6.13 33.57
N LEU A 285 7.98 7.43 33.83
CA LEU A 285 9.04 8.28 33.28
C LEU A 285 10.41 7.84 33.79
N LYS A 286 11.35 7.58 32.88
CA LYS A 286 12.73 7.19 33.23
C LYS A 286 13.45 8.35 33.93
N ALA A 287 14.33 8.02 34.88
CA ALA A 287 15.08 9.01 35.65
C ALA A 287 15.93 9.92 34.74
N GLY A 288 15.85 11.24 34.96
CA GLY A 288 16.62 12.23 34.20
C GLY A 288 16.10 12.52 32.79
N VAL A 289 14.96 11.95 32.39
CA VAL A 289 14.34 12.21 31.09
C VAL A 289 13.19 13.19 31.24
N HIS A 290 13.07 14.13 30.30
CA HIS A 290 11.91 15.01 30.19
C HIS A 290 10.99 14.53 29.06
N PRO A 291 9.69 14.34 29.32
CA PRO A 291 8.71 13.99 28.31
C PRO A 291 8.32 15.20 27.44
#